data_AF-A0A7S9LT01-F1
#
_entry.id   AF-A0A7S9LT01-F1
#
_cell.length_a   1.000
_cell.length_b   1.000
_cell.length_c   1.000
_cell.angle_alpha   90.00
_cell.angle_beta   90.00
_cell.angle_gamma   90.00
#
_symmetry.space_group_name_H-M   'P 1'
#
loop_
_entity.id
_entity.type
_entity.pdbx_description
1 polymer ?
#
loop_
_entity_poly.entity_id
_entity_poly.type
_entity_poly.pdbx_seq_one_letter_code
_entity_poly.pdbx_strand_id
1 'polypeptide(L)'
;MQFVIDSESENLPSHLAEDHQIVARTLGLQVGDEFETESGPSRFRWRVEEVKSKYLHLFHDLSRSIQDRFPENGSFYTLTIVDNDLTPILESVKARRAQIDRVEKLYRENSMPLAAVASAGGGDAIDFALHLAQSGQQVFSATGMAQDARVEIVHAARAEEKGVVLDTYTAWVLSKLGLLSATAQAFQRVIAPASLLDEIAVKIEDLGNHEDGRLTASAEDDELVPIHHSAEVIEAQAADLTDVVADIRKNASVLGIEAPVDISAELRQLPEFLGTQFDTLSVARREGATVLSADLRLRQVAAGVMETEAFGLDALLEHLRNRRLITDEDRAEALLTLAALRHSYIELTAPMLLKMLEIDDSDGLMRFVQVADYFGRAGGDVRSHVKTAAAFASLAFARGRLRQKASKATGQILTNLIRFEDIQLKDILNLFARLADDPEVTNYVAGWLRGHFLMGVYEAQVEAASGQ
;
A
#
# COMPACT_ATOMS: atom_id res chain seq x y z
N MET A 1 32.37 2.20 -41.87
CA MET A 1 33.22 2.86 -40.84
C MET A 1 32.36 3.91 -40.16
N GLN A 2 32.45 4.05 -38.85
CA GLN A 2 31.70 5.05 -38.08
C GLN A 2 32.70 5.90 -37.28
N PHE A 3 32.45 7.22 -37.22
CA PHE A 3 33.25 8.13 -36.42
C PHE A 3 32.40 9.32 -35.92
N VAL A 4 32.85 9.94 -34.84
CA VAL A 4 32.26 11.14 -34.23
C VAL A 4 33.21 12.31 -34.42
N ILE A 5 32.71 13.44 -34.87
CA ILE A 5 33.52 14.67 -34.99
C ILE A 5 33.45 15.39 -33.64
N ASP A 6 34.61 15.62 -33.01
CA ASP A 6 34.70 16.37 -31.76
C ASP A 6 35.93 17.29 -31.72
N SER A 7 35.74 18.50 -31.20
CA SER A 7 36.78 19.55 -31.16
C SER A 7 37.77 19.35 -30.01
N GLU A 8 37.36 18.64 -28.97
CA GLU A 8 38.17 18.30 -27.81
C GLU A 8 38.53 16.82 -27.90
N SER A 9 39.58 16.49 -28.66
CA SER A 9 40.02 15.11 -28.82
C SER A 9 40.69 14.60 -27.53
N GLU A 10 39.90 14.26 -26.52
CA GLU A 10 40.33 13.23 -25.58
C GLU A 10 40.34 11.90 -26.33
N ASN A 11 41.35 11.07 -26.11
CA ASN A 11 41.66 9.82 -26.82
C ASN A 11 40.56 8.74 -26.69
N LEU A 12 39.36 9.02 -27.17
CA LEU A 12 38.25 8.09 -27.24
C LEU A 12 38.31 7.36 -28.59
N PRO A 13 38.24 6.02 -28.59
CA PRO A 13 38.13 5.26 -29.83
C PRO A 13 36.99 5.80 -30.70
N SER A 14 37.21 5.90 -32.02
CA SER A 14 36.24 6.40 -33.01
C SER A 14 35.84 7.90 -32.94
N HIS A 15 36.47 8.71 -32.10
CA HIS A 15 36.38 10.18 -32.17
C HIS A 15 37.49 10.75 -33.05
N LEU A 16 37.15 11.64 -33.99
CA LEU A 16 38.07 12.29 -34.90
C LEU A 16 37.98 13.80 -34.75
N ALA A 17 39.14 14.45 -34.69
CA ALA A 17 39.22 15.91 -34.69
C ALA A 17 38.77 16.50 -36.03
N GLU A 18 38.34 17.77 -36.02
CA GLU A 18 37.88 18.48 -37.22
C GLU A 18 38.95 18.56 -38.32
N ASP A 19 40.22 18.57 -37.94
CA ASP A 19 41.36 18.60 -38.86
C ASP A 19 41.72 17.23 -39.46
N HIS A 20 41.05 16.15 -39.04
CA HIS A 20 41.29 14.82 -39.57
C HIS A 20 40.89 14.75 -41.05
N GLN A 21 41.75 14.17 -41.89
CA GLN A 21 41.57 14.19 -43.36
C GLN A 21 40.23 13.61 -43.83
N ILE A 22 39.73 12.55 -43.17
CA ILE A 22 38.41 12.00 -43.50
C ILE A 22 37.27 12.96 -43.13
N VAL A 23 37.39 13.67 -42.01
CA VAL A 23 36.37 14.60 -41.51
C VAL A 23 36.22 15.76 -42.48
N ALA A 24 37.33 16.35 -42.90
CA ALA A 24 37.37 17.44 -43.88
C ALA A 24 36.68 17.06 -45.21
N ARG A 25 36.70 15.77 -45.59
CA ARG A 25 36.04 15.26 -46.81
C ARG A 25 34.54 14.99 -46.63
N THR A 26 34.08 14.85 -45.38
CA THR A 26 32.68 14.56 -45.04
C THR A 26 31.87 15.78 -44.62
N LEU A 27 32.52 16.90 -44.26
CA LEU A 27 31.84 18.12 -43.85
C LEU A 27 30.93 18.64 -44.97
N GLY A 28 29.64 18.80 -44.65
CA GLY A 28 28.62 19.30 -45.58
C GLY A 28 27.98 18.25 -46.49
N LEU A 29 28.40 16.97 -46.43
CA LEU A 29 27.75 15.90 -47.17
C LEU A 29 26.42 15.48 -46.54
N GLN A 30 25.48 15.06 -47.38
CA GLN A 30 24.17 14.53 -46.99
C GLN A 30 24.14 13.00 -47.09
N VAL A 31 23.13 12.39 -46.46
CA VAL A 31 22.87 10.95 -46.60
C VAL A 31 22.68 10.60 -48.07
N GLY A 32 23.48 9.66 -48.56
CA GLY A 32 23.50 9.20 -49.94
C GLY A 32 24.71 9.70 -50.74
N ASP A 33 25.38 10.77 -50.31
CA ASP A 33 26.54 11.33 -51.00
C ASP A 33 27.76 10.39 -50.93
N GLU A 34 28.63 10.47 -51.94
CA GLU A 34 29.86 9.68 -52.02
C GLU A 34 31.11 10.54 -51.94
N PHE A 35 32.16 10.01 -51.31
CA PHE A 35 33.47 10.66 -51.24
C PHE A 35 34.60 9.62 -51.32
N GLU A 36 35.81 10.06 -51.68
CA GLU A 36 36.98 9.19 -51.76
C GLU A 36 38.06 9.60 -50.75
N THR A 37 38.75 8.60 -50.19
CA THR A 37 39.92 8.80 -49.32
C THR A 37 41.10 8.01 -49.85
N GLU A 38 42.31 8.52 -49.62
CA GLU A 38 43.55 7.80 -49.93
C GLU A 38 44.20 7.31 -48.62
N SER A 39 44.59 6.04 -48.57
CA SER A 39 45.37 5.50 -47.47
C SER A 39 46.49 4.63 -48.04
N GLY A 40 47.73 5.14 -47.96
CA GLY A 40 48.87 4.57 -48.66
C GLY A 40 48.68 4.61 -50.19
N PRO A 41 48.96 3.51 -50.93
CA PRO A 41 48.77 3.47 -52.38
C PRO A 41 47.31 3.23 -52.82
N SER A 42 46.38 3.03 -51.88
CA SER A 42 45.00 2.60 -52.16
C SER A 42 44.00 3.76 -52.06
N ARG A 43 43.03 3.78 -52.99
CA ARG A 43 41.86 4.67 -52.95
C ARG A 43 40.63 3.90 -52.47
N PHE A 44 39.90 4.50 -51.56
CA PHE A 44 38.66 3.96 -51.01
C PHE A 44 37.51 4.90 -51.35
N ARG A 45 36.42 4.36 -51.89
CA ARG A 45 35.18 5.08 -52.11
C ARG A 45 34.20 4.78 -50.99
N TRP A 46 33.60 5.82 -50.46
CA TRP A 46 32.68 5.78 -49.33
C TRP A 46 31.35 6.37 -49.76
N ARG A 47 30.28 5.92 -49.10
CA ARG A 47 28.94 6.51 -49.19
C ARG A 47 28.47 6.86 -47.79
N VAL A 48 27.86 8.04 -47.65
CA VAL A 48 27.28 8.49 -46.39
C VAL A 48 25.95 7.75 -46.19
N GLU A 49 25.91 6.80 -45.26
CA GLU A 49 24.69 6.04 -44.96
C GLU A 49 23.76 6.76 -43.98
N GLU A 50 24.33 7.49 -43.00
CA GLU A 50 23.58 8.11 -41.93
C GLU A 50 24.33 9.35 -41.42
N VAL A 51 23.61 10.44 -41.16
CA VAL A 51 24.13 11.64 -40.49
C VAL A 51 23.25 11.92 -39.28
N LYS A 52 23.86 11.95 -38.10
CA LYS A 52 23.18 12.25 -36.83
C LYS A 52 24.06 13.12 -35.94
N SER A 53 23.44 13.83 -35.00
CA SER A 53 24.20 14.61 -34.01
C SER A 53 25.03 13.69 -33.12
N LYS A 54 26.16 14.21 -32.59
CA LYS A 54 27.00 13.47 -31.65
C LYS A 54 26.22 13.03 -30.40
N TYR A 55 25.26 13.83 -29.96
CA TYR A 55 24.38 13.52 -28.83
C TYR A 55 23.40 12.37 -29.13
N LEU A 56 22.78 12.37 -30.33
CA LEU A 56 21.89 11.28 -30.74
C LEU A 56 22.67 9.97 -30.94
N HIS A 57 23.89 10.06 -31.46
CA HIS A 57 24.76 8.91 -31.54
C HIS A 57 25.12 8.36 -30.16
N LEU A 58 25.53 9.23 -29.23
CA LEU A 58 25.85 8.83 -27.85
C LEU A 58 24.64 8.17 -27.19
N PHE A 59 23.44 8.72 -27.37
CA PHE A 59 22.20 8.10 -26.91
C PHE A 59 22.02 6.69 -27.48
N HIS A 60 22.10 6.51 -28.81
CA HIS A 60 21.97 5.19 -29.45
C HIS A 60 23.09 4.20 -29.08
N ASP A 61 24.29 4.67 -28.78
CA ASP A 61 25.41 3.83 -28.33
C ASP A 61 25.18 3.37 -26.88
N LEU A 62 24.79 4.29 -26.00
CA LEU A 62 24.45 3.99 -24.62
C LEU A 62 23.25 3.03 -24.56
N SER A 63 22.15 3.29 -25.27
CA SER A 63 20.98 2.40 -25.26
C SER A 63 21.27 0.97 -25.74
N ARG A 64 22.24 0.79 -26.64
CA ARG A 64 22.65 -0.53 -27.14
C ARG A 64 23.65 -1.24 -26.22
N SER A 65 24.49 -0.48 -25.54
CA SER A 65 25.59 -1.03 -24.73
C SER A 65 25.36 -0.96 -23.22
N ILE A 66 24.22 -0.42 -22.74
CA ILE A 66 23.98 -0.20 -21.32
C ILE A 66 24.04 -1.51 -20.51
N GLN A 67 23.48 -2.59 -21.06
CA GLN A 67 23.51 -3.91 -20.44
C GLN A 67 24.90 -4.55 -20.46
N ASP A 68 25.68 -4.31 -21.52
CA ASP A 68 27.06 -4.81 -21.60
C ASP A 68 28.01 -4.04 -20.65
N ARG A 69 27.79 -2.73 -20.51
CA ARG A 69 28.60 -1.85 -19.65
C ARG A 69 28.22 -1.96 -18.18
N PHE A 70 26.95 -2.23 -17.87
CA PHE A 70 26.42 -2.35 -16.52
C PHE A 70 25.60 -3.64 -16.35
N PRO A 71 26.22 -4.82 -16.48
CA PRO A 71 25.50 -6.10 -16.47
C PRO A 71 24.81 -6.41 -15.13
N GLU A 72 25.27 -5.81 -14.03
CA GLU A 72 24.66 -5.97 -12.70
C GLU A 72 23.58 -4.90 -12.41
N ASN A 73 23.38 -3.94 -13.31
CA ASN A 73 22.38 -2.89 -13.12
C ASN A 73 21.01 -3.35 -13.62
N GLY A 74 20.13 -3.72 -12.69
CA GLY A 74 18.75 -4.12 -13.00
C GLY A 74 17.81 -2.96 -13.37
N SER A 75 18.24 -1.70 -13.23
CA SER A 75 17.37 -0.53 -13.41
C SER A 75 17.14 -0.15 -14.87
N PHE A 76 18.04 -0.53 -15.78
CA PHE A 76 17.93 -0.25 -17.21
C PHE A 76 18.13 -1.52 -18.01
N TYR A 77 17.15 -1.90 -18.82
CA TYR A 77 17.23 -3.05 -19.70
C TYR A 77 16.61 -2.73 -21.06
N THR A 78 17.15 -3.36 -22.10
CA THR A 78 16.69 -3.17 -23.48
C THR A 78 15.83 -4.35 -23.88
N LEU A 79 14.59 -4.08 -24.31
CA LEU A 79 13.73 -5.06 -24.97
C LEU A 79 13.78 -4.82 -26.47
N THR A 80 14.06 -5.86 -27.24
CA THR A 80 14.04 -5.78 -28.72
C THR A 80 12.75 -6.40 -29.24
N ILE A 81 11.96 -5.60 -29.95
CA ILE A 81 10.74 -6.06 -30.63
C ILE A 81 11.11 -6.38 -32.08
N VAL A 82 10.84 -7.61 -32.51
CA VAL A 82 11.05 -8.06 -33.90
C VAL A 82 9.68 -8.40 -34.49
N ASP A 83 9.40 -7.95 -35.71
CA ASP A 83 8.15 -8.26 -36.43
C ASP A 83 6.86 -7.96 -35.66
N ASN A 84 6.89 -6.92 -34.82
CA ASN A 84 5.77 -6.52 -33.94
C ASN A 84 5.39 -7.59 -32.90
N ASP A 85 6.31 -8.49 -32.55
CA ASP A 85 6.15 -9.47 -31.49
C ASP A 85 6.29 -8.81 -30.11
N LEU A 86 5.15 -8.64 -29.43
CA LEU A 86 5.09 -8.06 -28.08
C LEU A 86 5.38 -9.09 -26.97
N THR A 87 5.69 -10.35 -27.32
CA THR A 87 6.00 -11.42 -26.36
C THR A 87 7.04 -11.00 -25.31
N PRO A 88 8.16 -10.32 -25.65
CA PRO A 88 9.15 -9.90 -24.65
C PRO A 88 8.59 -8.91 -23.61
N ILE A 89 7.66 -8.03 -24.03
CA ILE A 89 6.99 -7.09 -23.11
C ILE A 89 6.00 -7.86 -22.23
N LEU A 90 5.22 -8.76 -22.82
CA LEU A 90 4.28 -9.61 -22.07
C LEU A 90 4.99 -10.47 -21.03
N GLU A 91 6.13 -11.08 -21.39
CA GLU A 91 6.96 -11.86 -20.47
C GLU A 91 7.53 -11.00 -19.34
N SER A 92 7.98 -9.78 -19.65
CA SER A 92 8.43 -8.83 -18.62
C SER A 92 7.31 -8.46 -17.64
N VAL A 93 6.12 -8.14 -18.14
CA VAL A 93 4.95 -7.82 -17.31
C VAL A 93 4.53 -9.03 -16.46
N LYS A 94 4.52 -10.24 -17.04
CA LYS A 94 4.26 -11.50 -16.30
C LYS A 94 5.30 -11.76 -15.21
N ALA A 95 6.59 -11.55 -15.50
CA ALA A 95 7.66 -11.72 -14.53
C ALA A 95 7.52 -10.74 -13.36
N ARG A 96 7.15 -9.48 -13.66
CA ARG A 96 6.85 -8.47 -12.63
C ARG A 96 5.64 -8.86 -11.78
N ARG A 97 4.55 -9.34 -12.39
CA ARG A 97 3.38 -9.85 -11.66
C ARG A 97 3.74 -11.02 -10.74
N ALA A 98 4.49 -12.00 -11.24
CA ALA A 98 4.96 -13.12 -10.44
C ALA A 98 5.88 -12.68 -9.29
N GLN A 99 6.67 -11.61 -9.47
CA GLN A 99 7.44 -11.02 -8.38
C GLN A 99 6.53 -10.40 -7.31
N ILE A 100 5.52 -9.64 -7.71
CA ILE A 100 4.53 -9.03 -6.80
C ILE A 100 3.80 -10.12 -6.00
N ASP A 101 3.33 -11.18 -6.67
CA ASP A 101 2.67 -12.32 -6.00
C ASP A 101 3.58 -13.00 -4.98
N ARG A 102 4.89 -13.11 -5.28
CA ARG A 102 5.88 -13.63 -4.32
C ARG A 102 6.04 -12.72 -3.10
N VAL A 103 6.06 -11.41 -3.30
CA VAL A 103 6.18 -10.40 -2.23
C VAL A 103 4.92 -10.41 -1.34
N GLU A 104 3.73 -10.48 -1.95
CA GLU A 104 2.47 -10.63 -1.22
C GLU A 104 2.45 -11.92 -0.39
N LYS A 105 2.84 -13.04 -1.01
CA LYS A 105 2.94 -14.33 -0.31
C LYS A 105 3.94 -14.27 0.85
N LEU A 106 5.08 -13.62 0.64
CA LEU A 106 6.08 -13.42 1.70
C LEU A 106 5.48 -12.69 2.90
N TYR A 107 4.75 -11.60 2.68
CA TYR A 107 4.09 -10.84 3.75
C TYR A 107 3.05 -11.67 4.51
N ARG A 108 2.29 -12.52 3.79
CA ARG A 108 1.24 -13.36 4.39
C ARG A 108 1.81 -14.50 5.24
N GLU A 109 2.86 -15.16 4.73
CA GLU A 109 3.41 -16.39 5.32
C GLU A 109 4.50 -16.13 6.34
N ASN A 110 5.13 -14.95 6.32
CA ASN A 110 6.23 -14.60 7.21
C ASN A 110 5.87 -13.43 8.13
N SER A 111 6.43 -13.42 9.33
CA SER A 111 6.24 -12.35 10.31
C SER A 111 7.14 -11.15 10.03
N MET A 112 7.16 -10.66 8.79
CA MET A 112 8.00 -9.53 8.37
C MET A 112 7.20 -8.22 8.37
N PRO A 113 7.82 -7.10 8.80
CA PRO A 113 7.22 -5.77 8.67
C PRO A 113 6.84 -5.38 7.24
N LEU A 114 5.80 -4.55 7.12
CA LEU A 114 5.20 -4.11 5.86
C LEU A 114 6.23 -3.41 4.95
N ALA A 115 6.96 -2.41 5.46
CA ALA A 115 7.93 -1.67 4.65
C ALA A 115 9.15 -2.53 4.31
N ALA A 116 9.59 -3.41 5.21
CA ALA A 116 10.64 -4.39 4.93
C ALA A 116 10.32 -5.26 3.71
N VAL A 117 9.08 -5.77 3.64
CA VAL A 117 8.63 -6.58 2.50
C VAL A 117 8.46 -5.73 1.24
N ALA A 118 7.92 -4.51 1.36
CA ALA A 118 7.80 -3.59 0.24
C ALA A 118 9.16 -3.27 -0.40
N SER A 119 10.15 -2.91 0.42
CA SER A 119 11.52 -2.60 -0.02
C SER A 119 12.18 -3.79 -0.71
N ALA A 120 11.97 -5.02 -0.20
CA ALA A 120 12.47 -6.24 -0.86
C ALA A 120 11.83 -6.47 -2.25
N GLY A 121 10.62 -5.95 -2.47
CA GLY A 121 9.93 -5.93 -3.77
C GLY A 121 10.32 -4.77 -4.69
N GLY A 122 11.14 -3.83 -4.21
CA GLY A 122 11.51 -2.59 -4.90
C GLY A 122 10.42 -1.53 -4.89
N GLY A 123 9.54 -1.53 -3.88
CA GLY A 123 8.51 -0.51 -3.69
C GLY A 123 8.53 0.07 -2.27
N ASP A 124 7.54 0.90 -1.94
CA ASP A 124 7.39 1.51 -0.62
C ASP A 124 6.17 0.96 0.15
N ALA A 125 6.13 1.25 1.45
CA ALA A 125 5.09 0.75 2.34
C ALA A 125 3.68 1.22 1.97
N ILE A 126 3.52 2.43 1.44
CA ILE A 126 2.21 3.01 1.10
C ILE A 126 1.66 2.29 -0.13
N ASP A 127 2.44 2.17 -1.21
CA ASP A 127 1.99 1.49 -2.42
C ASP A 127 1.75 0.01 -2.18
N PHE A 128 2.59 -0.63 -1.36
CA PHE A 128 2.38 -2.03 -1.02
C PHE A 128 1.10 -2.23 -0.20
N ALA A 129 0.79 -1.37 0.77
CA ALA A 129 -0.48 -1.42 1.49
C ALA A 129 -1.70 -1.19 0.58
N LEU A 130 -1.63 -0.21 -0.32
CA LEU A 130 -2.69 0.03 -1.30
C LEU A 130 -2.87 -1.16 -2.24
N HIS A 131 -1.77 -1.76 -2.67
CA HIS A 131 -1.79 -2.97 -3.49
C HIS A 131 -2.46 -4.15 -2.76
N LEU A 132 -2.09 -4.40 -1.49
CA LEU A 132 -2.75 -5.42 -0.67
C LEU A 132 -4.26 -5.17 -0.56
N ALA A 133 -4.67 -3.91 -0.36
CA ALA A 133 -6.08 -3.55 -0.29
C ALA A 133 -6.81 -3.80 -1.64
N GLN A 134 -6.16 -3.51 -2.76
CA GLN A 134 -6.71 -3.79 -4.10
C GLN A 134 -6.76 -5.29 -4.43
N SER A 135 -5.79 -6.09 -3.97
CA SER A 135 -5.63 -7.50 -4.37
C SER A 135 -6.45 -8.52 -3.57
N GLY A 136 -7.24 -8.09 -2.59
CA GLY A 136 -7.96 -9.03 -1.70
C GLY A 136 -7.29 -9.26 -0.34
N GLN A 137 -6.05 -8.75 -0.15
CA GLN A 137 -5.28 -8.93 1.08
C GLN A 137 -5.41 -7.82 2.12
N GLN A 138 -4.79 -8.05 3.27
CA GLN A 138 -4.92 -7.21 4.45
C GLN A 138 -3.56 -6.74 4.93
N VAL A 139 -3.52 -5.52 5.48
CA VAL A 139 -2.40 -5.04 6.30
C VAL A 139 -2.59 -5.57 7.71
N PHE A 140 -1.63 -6.32 8.25
CA PHE A 140 -1.73 -6.87 9.60
C PHE A 140 -1.64 -5.74 10.63
N SER A 141 -2.76 -5.38 11.25
CA SER A 141 -2.86 -4.21 12.14
C SER A 141 -2.95 -4.56 13.62
N ALA A 142 -3.57 -5.70 13.96
CA ALA A 142 -3.67 -6.21 15.32
C ALA A 142 -3.92 -7.73 15.33
N THR A 143 -3.72 -8.35 16.49
CA THR A 143 -3.95 -9.79 16.70
C THR A 143 -5.43 -10.14 16.94
N GLY A 144 -6.27 -9.14 17.25
CA GLY A 144 -7.66 -9.32 17.66
C GLY A 144 -7.83 -9.88 19.09
N MET A 145 -6.73 -10.07 19.83
CA MET A 145 -6.77 -10.59 21.19
C MET A 145 -6.94 -9.47 22.21
N ALA A 146 -7.92 -9.62 23.11
CA ALA A 146 -8.22 -8.60 24.12
C ALA A 146 -7.06 -8.32 25.09
N GLN A 147 -6.16 -9.29 25.30
CA GLN A 147 -4.98 -9.10 26.15
C GLN A 147 -3.97 -8.16 25.50
N ASP A 148 -3.69 -8.34 24.21
CA ASP A 148 -2.74 -7.51 23.46
C ASP A 148 -3.26 -6.07 23.37
N ALA A 149 -4.56 -5.91 23.08
CA ALA A 149 -5.21 -4.61 23.05
C ALA A 149 -5.08 -3.85 24.38
N ARG A 150 -5.22 -4.54 25.53
CA ARG A 150 -5.03 -3.91 26.86
C ARG A 150 -3.60 -3.44 27.09
N VAL A 151 -2.61 -4.21 26.65
CA VAL A 151 -1.20 -3.82 26.75
C VAL A 151 -0.93 -2.58 25.91
N GLU A 152 -1.42 -2.56 24.67
CA GLU A 152 -1.28 -1.40 23.77
C GLU A 152 -1.95 -0.13 24.31
N ILE A 153 -3.13 -0.24 24.93
CA ILE A 153 -3.79 0.89 25.59
C ILE A 153 -2.93 1.47 26.73
N VAL A 154 -2.27 0.61 27.50
CA VAL A 154 -1.35 1.05 28.56
C VAL A 154 -0.11 1.73 27.96
N HIS A 155 0.45 1.20 26.88
CA HIS A 155 1.57 1.86 26.18
C HIS A 155 1.15 3.23 25.63
N ALA A 156 -0.02 3.34 25.01
CA ALA A 156 -0.55 4.62 24.53
C ALA A 156 -0.68 5.65 25.66
N ALA A 157 -1.20 5.25 26.82
CA ALA A 157 -1.29 6.14 27.98
C ALA A 157 0.08 6.60 28.51
N ARG A 158 1.07 5.69 28.56
CA ARG A 158 2.44 6.03 28.99
C ARG A 158 3.18 6.91 27.98
N ALA A 159 2.85 6.76 26.70
CA ALA A 159 3.45 7.52 25.63
C ALA A 159 3.10 9.03 25.70
N GLU A 160 2.04 9.43 26.43
CA GLU A 160 1.71 10.85 26.65
C GLU A 160 2.94 11.64 27.12
N GLU A 161 3.71 11.09 28.06
CA GLU A 161 4.89 11.73 28.66
C GLU A 161 6.19 11.48 27.89
N LYS A 162 6.29 10.39 27.12
CA LYS A 162 7.51 10.00 26.39
C LYS A 162 7.55 10.52 24.95
N GLY A 163 6.38 10.84 24.40
CA GLY A 163 6.21 11.06 22.97
C GLY A 163 6.13 9.77 22.16
N VAL A 164 5.80 9.94 20.87
CA VAL A 164 5.61 8.86 19.92
C VAL A 164 6.46 9.06 18.66
N VAL A 165 6.95 7.96 18.08
CA VAL A 165 7.64 7.95 16.78
C VAL A 165 6.78 7.22 15.75
N LEU A 166 6.67 7.80 14.56
CA LEU A 166 5.89 7.26 13.45
C LEU A 166 6.79 6.58 12.41
N ASP A 167 6.29 5.50 11.81
CA ASP A 167 6.78 4.99 10.52
C ASP A 167 6.01 5.61 9.33
N THR A 168 6.53 5.44 8.12
CA THR A 168 5.99 6.05 6.88
C THR A 168 4.54 5.71 6.62
N TYR A 169 4.17 4.43 6.72
CA TYR A 169 2.79 4.02 6.47
C TYR A 169 1.86 4.62 7.53
N THR A 170 2.26 4.61 8.80
CA THR A 170 1.44 5.15 9.89
C THR A 170 1.26 6.66 9.80
N ALA A 171 2.32 7.42 9.49
CA ALA A 171 2.20 8.87 9.32
C ALA A 171 1.27 9.22 8.15
N TRP A 172 1.39 8.49 7.04
CA TRP A 172 0.47 8.64 5.91
C TRP A 172 -0.97 8.33 6.30
N VAL A 173 -1.23 7.20 6.97
CA VAL A 173 -2.58 6.85 7.44
C VAL A 173 -3.13 7.94 8.37
N LEU A 174 -2.37 8.39 9.37
CA LEU A 174 -2.84 9.43 10.30
C LEU A 174 -3.18 10.75 9.59
N SER A 175 -2.43 11.11 8.56
CA SER A 175 -2.75 12.29 7.73
C SER A 175 -4.04 12.07 6.95
N LYS A 176 -4.23 10.89 6.31
CA LYS A 176 -5.49 10.54 5.62
C LYS A 176 -6.70 10.48 6.53
N LEU A 177 -6.50 10.12 7.79
CA LEU A 177 -7.55 10.14 8.81
C LEU A 177 -7.81 11.53 9.39
N GLY A 178 -7.00 12.54 9.07
CA GLY A 178 -7.06 13.87 9.70
C GLY A 178 -6.69 13.86 11.19
N LEU A 179 -5.97 12.83 11.65
CA LEU A 179 -5.69 12.58 13.07
C LEU A 179 -4.32 13.06 13.54
N LEU A 180 -3.44 13.54 12.66
CA LEU A 180 -2.11 14.01 13.07
C LEU A 180 -2.18 15.17 14.08
N SER A 181 -3.09 16.12 13.89
CA SER A 181 -3.29 17.23 14.85
C SER A 181 -3.80 16.75 16.21
N ALA A 182 -4.77 15.84 16.23
CA ALA A 182 -5.27 15.26 17.48
C ALA A 182 -4.16 14.45 18.19
N THR A 183 -3.34 13.73 17.42
CA THR A 183 -2.18 12.98 17.92
C THR A 183 -1.15 13.94 18.55
N ALA A 184 -0.83 15.04 17.87
CA ALA A 184 0.10 16.06 18.39
C ALA A 184 -0.40 16.76 19.65
N GLN A 185 -1.72 16.86 19.85
CA GLN A 185 -2.31 17.38 21.09
C GLN A 185 -2.33 16.37 22.24
N ALA A 186 -2.33 15.07 21.93
CA ALA A 186 -2.38 14.01 22.93
C ALA A 186 -1.01 13.71 23.55
N PHE A 187 0.04 13.75 22.74
CA PHE A 187 1.39 13.37 23.16
C PHE A 187 2.28 14.60 23.34
N GLN A 188 3.20 14.56 24.31
CA GLN A 188 4.19 15.63 24.51
C GLN A 188 4.96 15.95 23.23
N ARG A 189 5.23 14.91 22.42
CA ARG A 189 5.93 15.04 21.15
C ARG A 189 5.49 13.94 20.18
N VAL A 190 5.29 14.32 18.91
CA VAL A 190 5.19 13.39 17.79
C VAL A 190 6.45 13.54 16.96
N ILE A 191 7.13 12.44 16.65
CA ILE A 191 8.42 12.42 15.98
C ILE A 191 8.26 11.69 14.64
N ALA A 192 8.77 12.31 13.58
CA ALA A 192 8.91 11.71 12.27
C ALA A 192 10.42 11.58 11.95
N PRO A 193 10.95 10.37 11.72
CA PRO A 193 12.30 10.21 11.17
C PRO A 193 12.43 10.95 9.82
N ALA A 194 13.60 11.49 9.50
CA ALA A 194 13.82 12.19 8.23
C ALA A 194 13.62 11.26 7.02
N SER A 195 14.03 9.98 7.12
CA SER A 195 13.86 8.99 6.04
C SER A 195 12.41 8.79 5.62
N LEU A 196 11.46 8.97 6.55
CA LEU A 196 10.03 8.93 6.25
C LEU A 196 9.65 9.99 5.22
N LEU A 197 10.15 11.22 5.39
CA LEU A 197 9.88 12.30 4.46
C LEU A 197 10.65 12.11 3.15
N ASP A 198 11.85 11.54 3.22
CA ASP A 198 12.65 11.22 2.03
C ASP A 198 11.95 10.17 1.16
N GLU A 199 11.35 9.13 1.75
CA GLU A 199 10.51 8.16 1.02
C GLU A 199 9.35 8.82 0.27
N ILE A 200 8.61 9.71 0.93
CA ILE A 200 7.48 10.41 0.30
C ILE A 200 8.00 11.38 -0.78
N ALA A 201 9.14 12.05 -0.54
CA ALA A 201 9.74 12.95 -1.51
C ALA A 201 10.17 12.24 -2.80
N VAL A 202 10.77 11.04 -2.69
CA VAL A 202 11.12 10.21 -3.86
C VAL A 202 9.88 9.88 -4.70
N LYS A 203 8.73 9.61 -4.07
CA LYS A 203 7.47 9.38 -4.79
C LYS A 203 6.93 10.62 -5.48
N ILE A 204 7.01 11.78 -4.82
CA ILE A 204 6.61 13.06 -5.43
C ILE A 204 7.50 13.35 -6.65
N GLU A 205 8.80 13.10 -6.54
CA GLU A 205 9.75 13.26 -7.66
C GLU A 205 9.44 12.28 -8.81
N ASP A 206 9.16 11.01 -8.53
CA ASP A 206 8.76 10.02 -9.54
C ASP A 206 7.49 10.46 -10.29
N LEU A 207 6.47 10.94 -9.57
CA LEU A 207 5.26 11.49 -10.18
C LEU A 207 5.54 12.74 -11.02
N GLY A 208 6.44 13.62 -10.56
CA GLY A 208 6.87 14.82 -11.30
C GLY A 208 7.59 14.51 -12.61
N ASN A 209 8.27 13.36 -12.71
CA ASN A 209 8.85 12.89 -13.98
C ASN A 209 7.79 12.43 -14.99
N HIS A 210 6.51 12.40 -14.60
CA HIS A 210 5.37 11.94 -15.37
C HIS A 210 4.23 12.96 -15.43
N GLU A 211 4.54 14.27 -15.39
CA GLU A 211 3.56 15.37 -15.41
C GLU A 211 2.57 15.31 -16.58
N ASP A 212 2.99 14.87 -17.76
CA ASP A 212 2.12 14.73 -18.94
C ASP A 212 1.23 13.46 -18.91
N GLY A 213 1.27 12.72 -17.79
CA GLY A 213 0.67 11.41 -17.64
C GLY A 213 1.65 10.27 -17.89
N ARG A 214 1.21 9.04 -17.56
CA ARG A 214 2.01 7.83 -17.77
C ARG A 214 1.16 6.69 -18.29
N LEU A 215 1.77 5.83 -19.09
CA LEU A 215 1.17 4.58 -19.52
C LEU A 215 1.79 3.44 -18.73
N THR A 216 0.97 2.67 -18.02
CA THR A 216 1.35 1.40 -17.43
C THR A 216 0.65 0.27 -18.17
N ALA A 217 1.08 -0.98 -17.97
CA ALA A 217 0.44 -2.13 -18.59
C ALA A 217 0.25 -3.24 -17.56
N SER A 218 -0.91 -3.89 -17.58
CA SER A 218 -1.17 -5.14 -16.86
C SER A 218 -1.24 -6.31 -17.84
N ALA A 219 -1.02 -7.53 -17.35
CA ALA A 219 -1.26 -8.75 -18.11
C ALA A 219 -2.56 -9.40 -17.60
N GLU A 220 -3.57 -9.47 -18.46
CA GLU A 220 -4.87 -10.13 -18.21
C GLU A 220 -5.08 -11.20 -19.29
N ASP A 221 -5.31 -12.46 -18.89
CA ASP A 221 -5.57 -13.58 -19.80
C ASP A 221 -4.61 -13.69 -21.00
N ASP A 222 -3.31 -13.51 -20.74
CA ASP A 222 -2.22 -13.48 -21.74
C ASP A 222 -2.22 -12.29 -22.72
N GLU A 223 -3.04 -11.28 -22.49
CA GLU A 223 -3.05 -10.01 -23.23
C GLU A 223 -2.48 -8.85 -22.40
N LEU A 224 -1.84 -7.91 -23.09
CA LEU A 224 -1.37 -6.65 -22.49
C LEU A 224 -2.51 -5.64 -22.47
N VAL A 225 -2.93 -5.23 -21.28
CA VAL A 225 -3.94 -4.19 -21.09
C VAL A 225 -3.25 -2.88 -20.70
N PRO A 226 -3.23 -1.87 -21.59
CA PRO A 226 -2.67 -0.56 -21.27
C PRO A 226 -3.58 0.19 -20.30
N ILE A 227 -2.98 0.74 -19.25
CA ILE A 227 -3.61 1.60 -18.25
C ILE A 227 -3.05 3.01 -18.43
N HIS A 228 -3.91 3.91 -18.87
CA HIS A 228 -3.57 5.32 -19.04
C HIS A 228 -3.82 6.08 -17.74
N HIS A 229 -2.77 6.66 -17.17
CA HIS A 229 -2.86 7.64 -16.11
C HIS A 229 -2.77 9.03 -16.76
N SER A 230 -3.83 9.82 -16.68
CA SER A 230 -3.83 11.19 -17.17
C SER A 230 -2.93 12.09 -16.32
N ALA A 231 -2.48 13.20 -16.90
CA ALA A 231 -1.78 14.28 -16.19
C ALA A 231 -2.54 14.70 -14.91
N GLU A 232 -3.87 14.85 -15.02
CA GLU A 232 -4.74 15.21 -13.89
C GLU A 232 -4.67 14.20 -12.73
N VAL A 233 -4.57 12.89 -13.02
CA VAL A 233 -4.44 11.85 -11.99
C VAL A 233 -3.08 11.92 -11.32
N ILE A 234 -2.01 12.14 -12.10
CA ILE A 234 -0.65 12.25 -11.57
C ILE A 234 -0.51 13.52 -10.71
N GLU A 235 -1.02 14.65 -11.18
CA GLU A 235 -1.04 15.91 -10.44
C GLU A 235 -1.82 15.76 -9.12
N ALA A 236 -2.99 15.12 -9.15
CA ALA A 236 -3.77 14.87 -7.95
C ALA A 236 -3.03 13.98 -6.93
N GLN A 237 -2.31 12.95 -7.39
CA GLN A 237 -1.50 12.08 -6.52
C GLN A 237 -0.31 12.82 -5.91
N ALA A 238 0.39 13.65 -6.70
CA ALA A 238 1.52 14.44 -6.22
C ALA A 238 1.07 15.51 -5.20
N ALA A 239 -0.05 16.18 -5.46
CA ALA A 239 -0.66 17.14 -4.55
C ALA A 239 -1.07 16.46 -3.23
N ASP A 240 -1.71 15.30 -3.31
CA ASP A 240 -2.14 14.50 -2.16
C ASP A 240 -0.96 14.08 -1.25
N LEU A 241 0.18 13.69 -1.82
CA LEU A 241 1.40 13.38 -1.06
C LEU A 241 2.07 14.64 -0.50
N THR A 242 2.03 15.75 -1.24
CA THR A 242 2.56 17.04 -0.77
C THR A 242 1.79 17.54 0.45
N ASP A 243 0.46 17.39 0.45
CA ASP A 243 -0.38 17.71 1.60
C ASP A 243 -0.05 16.84 2.82
N VAL A 244 0.24 15.55 2.61
CA VAL A 244 0.70 14.65 3.69
C VAL A 244 2.02 15.14 4.28
N VAL A 245 3.01 15.52 3.46
CA VAL A 245 4.29 16.07 3.94
C VAL A 245 4.07 17.36 4.74
N ALA A 246 3.20 18.24 4.26
CA ALA A 246 2.86 19.48 4.95
C ALA A 246 2.20 19.22 6.31
N ASP A 247 1.27 18.28 6.38
CA ASP A 247 0.58 17.89 7.60
C ASP A 247 1.54 17.25 8.62
N ILE A 248 2.46 16.38 8.17
CA ILE A 248 3.51 15.80 9.02
C ILE A 248 4.42 16.90 9.57
N ARG A 249 4.94 17.80 8.73
CA ARG A 249 5.83 18.89 9.17
C ARG A 249 5.15 19.84 10.14
N LYS A 250 3.84 20.02 10.03
CA LYS A 250 3.04 20.86 10.92
C LYS A 250 2.85 20.23 12.31
N ASN A 251 2.65 18.92 12.37
CA ASN A 251 2.22 18.23 13.59
C ASN A 251 3.30 17.36 14.23
N ALA A 252 4.43 17.12 13.56
CA ALA A 252 5.52 16.28 14.04
C ALA A 252 6.88 17.00 13.99
N SER A 253 7.75 16.65 14.94
CA SER A 253 9.17 17.02 14.93
C SER A 253 9.93 16.09 13.99
N VAL A 254 10.50 16.63 12.92
CA VAL A 254 11.36 15.86 12.02
C VAL A 254 12.75 15.70 12.63
N LEU A 255 13.23 14.47 12.76
CA LEU A 255 14.54 14.16 13.34
C LEU A 255 15.44 13.40 12.38
N GLY A 256 16.70 13.82 12.33
CA GLY A 256 17.75 13.10 11.62
C GLY A 256 18.05 11.73 12.23
N ILE A 257 18.52 10.85 11.37
CA ILE A 257 18.88 9.47 11.70
C ILE A 257 20.33 9.47 12.15
N GLU A 258 20.57 8.95 13.35
CA GLU A 258 21.90 8.71 13.85
C GLU A 258 21.95 7.25 14.27
N ALA A 259 22.95 6.51 13.79
CA ALA A 259 23.16 5.13 14.24
C ALA A 259 23.50 5.15 15.73
N PRO A 260 22.76 4.42 16.60
CA PRO A 260 23.14 4.29 17.99
C PRO A 260 24.58 3.76 18.12
N VAL A 261 25.35 4.33 19.05
CA VAL A 261 26.78 3.97 19.22
C VAL A 261 26.93 2.58 19.86
N ASP A 262 25.91 2.10 20.55
CA ASP A 262 25.89 0.84 21.32
C ASP A 262 24.92 -0.20 20.74
N ILE A 263 25.20 -0.61 19.50
CA ILE A 263 24.42 -1.64 18.78
C ILE A 263 25.26 -2.91 18.67
N SER A 264 24.67 -4.05 19.09
CA SER A 264 25.28 -5.38 18.95
C SER A 264 25.54 -5.74 17.48
N ALA A 265 26.41 -6.71 17.22
CA ALA A 265 26.74 -7.10 15.85
C ALA A 265 25.50 -7.58 15.05
N GLU A 266 24.56 -8.24 15.73
CA GLU A 266 23.31 -8.73 15.17
C GLU A 266 22.37 -7.59 14.77
N LEU A 267 22.22 -6.59 15.66
CA LEU A 267 21.36 -5.43 15.40
C LEU A 267 21.92 -4.53 14.29
N ARG A 268 23.23 -4.59 13.99
CA ARG A 268 23.85 -3.87 12.86
C ARG A 268 23.47 -4.42 11.49
N GLN A 269 22.95 -5.65 11.41
CA GLN A 269 22.49 -6.26 10.15
C GLN A 269 21.02 -5.94 9.87
N LEU A 270 20.25 -5.54 10.89
CA LEU A 270 18.83 -5.21 10.72
C LEU A 270 18.51 -4.12 9.70
N PRO A 271 19.34 -3.08 9.46
CA PRO A 271 19.05 -2.09 8.43
C PRO A 271 18.87 -2.72 7.04
N GLU A 272 19.63 -3.78 6.72
CA GLU A 272 19.52 -4.47 5.42
C GLU A 272 18.16 -5.16 5.24
N PHE A 273 17.55 -5.59 6.34
CA PHE A 273 16.27 -6.30 6.33
C PHE A 273 15.07 -5.40 6.55
N LEU A 274 15.18 -4.40 7.43
CA LEU A 274 14.08 -3.53 7.83
C LEU A 274 14.01 -2.25 6.98
N GLY A 275 15.06 -1.91 6.24
CA GLY A 275 15.15 -0.67 5.50
C GLY A 275 14.88 0.53 6.42
N THR A 276 14.05 1.45 5.96
CA THR A 276 13.69 2.68 6.68
C THR A 276 12.91 2.45 7.98
N GLN A 277 12.31 1.28 8.18
CA GLN A 277 11.70 0.95 9.48
C GLN A 277 12.75 0.80 10.59
N PHE A 278 14.00 0.48 10.25
CA PHE A 278 15.09 0.52 11.21
C PHE A 278 15.31 1.94 11.77
N ASP A 279 15.08 2.98 10.96
CA ASP A 279 15.25 4.36 11.36
C ASP A 279 14.19 4.77 12.38
N THR A 280 12.93 4.39 12.17
CA THR A 280 11.85 4.57 13.15
C THR A 280 12.23 3.95 14.50
N LEU A 281 12.72 2.71 14.49
CA LEU A 281 13.11 2.00 15.72
C LEU A 281 14.33 2.64 16.39
N SER A 282 15.31 3.07 15.59
CA SER A 282 16.52 3.73 16.08
C SER A 282 16.21 5.07 16.74
N VAL A 283 15.37 5.88 16.10
CA VAL A 283 14.91 7.17 16.64
C VAL A 283 14.08 6.95 17.91
N ALA A 284 13.15 5.99 17.93
CA ALA A 284 12.36 5.68 19.12
C ALA A 284 13.24 5.30 20.31
N ARG A 285 14.24 4.44 20.10
CA ARG A 285 15.17 4.04 21.15
C ARG A 285 16.05 5.20 21.62
N ARG A 286 16.58 6.03 20.71
CA ARG A 286 17.42 7.19 21.04
C ARG A 286 16.66 8.21 21.90
N GLU A 287 15.43 8.51 21.51
CA GLU A 287 14.60 9.53 22.15
C GLU A 287 13.85 9.00 23.38
N GLY A 288 13.91 7.69 23.65
CA GLY A 288 13.10 7.06 24.70
C GLY A 288 11.59 7.12 24.43
N ALA A 289 11.20 7.29 23.18
CA ALA A 289 9.83 7.46 22.72
C ALA A 289 9.18 6.11 22.36
N THR A 290 7.85 6.08 22.34
CA THR A 290 7.07 4.88 22.04
C THR A 290 6.82 4.77 20.53
N VAL A 291 6.90 3.58 19.94
CA VAL A 291 6.58 3.39 18.52
C VAL A 291 5.06 3.35 18.33
N LEU A 292 4.54 4.25 17.50
CA LEU A 292 3.16 4.21 17.04
C LEU A 292 3.16 3.70 15.60
N SER A 293 2.61 2.50 15.40
CA SER A 293 2.59 1.87 14.07
C SER A 293 1.28 1.12 13.75
N ALA A 294 0.76 1.37 12.56
CA ALA A 294 -0.33 0.62 11.93
C ALA A 294 0.06 -0.82 11.56
N ASP A 295 1.35 -1.12 11.47
CA ASP A 295 1.88 -2.45 11.15
C ASP A 295 2.19 -3.24 12.44
N LEU A 296 1.40 -4.28 12.69
CA LEU A 296 1.59 -5.19 13.83
C LEU A 296 2.99 -5.79 13.85
N ARG A 297 3.56 -6.12 12.68
CA ARG A 297 4.85 -6.81 12.60
C ARG A 297 5.99 -5.89 13.00
N LEU A 298 5.96 -4.61 12.60
CA LEU A 298 6.91 -3.62 13.10
C LEU A 298 6.82 -3.48 14.63
N ARG A 299 5.60 -3.48 15.20
CA ARG A 299 5.42 -3.40 16.66
C ARG A 299 5.97 -4.63 17.39
N GLN A 300 5.83 -5.81 16.79
CA GLN A 300 6.44 -7.04 17.30
C GLN A 300 7.98 -6.98 17.29
N VAL A 301 8.58 -6.42 16.23
CA VAL A 301 10.03 -6.18 16.17
C VAL A 301 10.46 -5.15 17.22
N ALA A 302 9.72 -4.06 17.37
CA ALA A 302 10.01 -3.04 18.39
C ALA A 302 10.07 -3.63 19.80
N ALA A 303 9.06 -4.42 20.17
CA ALA A 303 8.97 -5.03 21.49
C ALA A 303 9.97 -6.19 21.67
N GLY A 304 10.10 -7.07 20.68
CA GLY A 304 10.86 -8.32 20.80
C GLY A 304 12.36 -8.19 20.55
N VAL A 305 12.78 -7.21 19.75
CA VAL A 305 14.18 -7.05 19.31
C VAL A 305 14.80 -5.76 19.83
N MET A 306 14.03 -4.66 19.81
CA MET A 306 14.53 -3.33 20.19
C MET A 306 14.15 -2.93 21.62
N GLU A 307 13.44 -3.80 22.36
CA GLU A 307 12.96 -3.57 23.72
C GLU A 307 12.24 -2.22 23.89
N THR A 308 11.55 -1.79 22.83
CA THR A 308 10.87 -0.50 22.76
C THR A 308 9.36 -0.72 22.85
N GLU A 309 8.68 0.04 23.71
CA GLU A 309 7.22 0.00 23.81
C GLU A 309 6.60 0.42 22.45
N ALA A 310 5.51 -0.24 22.06
CA ALA A 310 4.81 0.05 20.82
C ALA A 310 3.29 -0.16 20.96
N PHE A 311 2.50 0.59 20.20
CA PHE A 311 1.03 0.43 20.13
C PHE A 311 0.46 0.79 18.75
N GLY A 312 -0.70 0.21 18.43
CA GLY A 312 -1.36 0.38 17.14
C GLY A 312 -2.43 1.48 17.11
N LEU A 313 -3.03 1.65 15.93
CA LEU A 313 -4.06 2.66 15.68
C LEU A 313 -5.32 2.49 16.54
N ASP A 314 -5.71 1.28 16.91
CA ASP A 314 -6.91 1.06 17.73
C ASP A 314 -6.71 1.62 19.15
N ALA A 315 -5.55 1.36 19.76
CA ALA A 315 -5.16 1.95 21.04
C ALA A 315 -5.03 3.47 20.95
N LEU A 316 -4.54 4.02 19.82
CA LEU A 316 -4.54 5.45 19.57
C LEU A 316 -5.95 6.03 19.53
N LEU A 317 -6.86 5.45 18.75
CA LEU A 317 -8.24 5.95 18.61
C LEU A 317 -8.97 5.94 19.95
N GLU A 318 -8.79 4.86 20.72
CA GLU A 318 -9.33 4.77 22.07
C GLU A 318 -8.76 5.85 22.99
N HIS A 319 -7.45 6.07 22.92
CA HIS A 319 -6.76 7.10 23.69
C HIS A 319 -7.26 8.52 23.35
N LEU A 320 -7.30 8.88 22.05
CA LEU A 320 -7.78 10.18 21.58
C LEU A 320 -9.24 10.43 21.97
N ARG A 321 -10.09 9.41 21.89
CA ARG A 321 -11.48 9.50 22.33
C ARG A 321 -11.60 9.75 23.83
N ASN A 322 -10.81 9.04 24.64
CA ASN A 322 -10.82 9.21 26.09
C ASN A 322 -10.33 10.60 26.51
N ARG A 323 -9.42 11.19 25.72
CA ARG A 323 -8.97 12.58 25.84
C ARG A 323 -9.94 13.60 25.25
N ARG A 324 -11.04 13.15 24.62
CA ARG A 324 -12.05 13.98 23.92
C ARG A 324 -11.45 14.84 22.81
N LEU A 325 -10.36 14.37 22.20
CA LEU A 325 -9.74 15.01 21.03
C LEU A 325 -10.39 14.58 19.72
N ILE A 326 -11.12 13.45 19.76
CA ILE A 326 -11.98 12.98 18.68
C ILE A 326 -13.34 12.60 19.23
N THR A 327 -14.36 12.70 18.39
CA THR A 327 -15.73 12.26 18.66
C THR A 327 -15.94 10.81 18.24
N ASP A 328 -17.10 10.24 18.58
CA ASP A 328 -17.49 8.92 18.03
C ASP A 328 -17.74 8.98 16.51
N GLU A 329 -18.07 10.14 15.96
CA GLU A 329 -18.19 10.36 14.51
C GLU A 329 -16.81 10.30 13.83
N ASP A 330 -15.83 11.01 14.38
CA ASP A 330 -14.44 10.95 13.89
C ASP A 330 -13.87 9.53 13.98
N ARG A 331 -14.16 8.82 15.08
CA ARG A 331 -13.76 7.42 15.23
C ARG A 331 -14.44 6.50 14.20
N ALA A 332 -15.74 6.68 13.95
CA ALA A 332 -16.45 5.90 12.95
C ALA A 332 -15.89 6.13 11.53
N GLU A 333 -15.61 7.39 11.19
CA GLU A 333 -14.98 7.78 9.93
C GLU A 333 -13.59 7.15 9.78
N ALA A 334 -12.78 7.18 10.85
CA ALA A 334 -11.47 6.56 10.86
C ALA A 334 -11.54 5.05 10.60
N LEU A 335 -12.44 4.35 11.29
CA LEU A 335 -12.61 2.91 11.13
C LEU A 335 -13.17 2.52 9.74
N LEU A 336 -14.02 3.35 9.11
CA LEU A 336 -14.44 3.15 7.72
C LEU A 336 -13.25 3.25 6.76
N THR A 337 -12.38 4.23 6.95
CA THR A 337 -11.18 4.37 6.12
C THR A 337 -10.19 3.23 6.35
N LEU A 338 -9.99 2.78 7.60
CA LEU A 338 -9.17 1.60 7.90
C LEU A 338 -9.76 0.31 7.30
N ALA A 339 -11.09 0.21 7.21
CA ALA A 339 -11.75 -0.89 6.50
C ALA A 339 -11.48 -0.84 4.99
N ALA A 340 -11.53 0.34 4.38
CA ALA A 340 -11.20 0.55 2.97
C ALA A 340 -9.73 0.22 2.67
N LEU A 341 -8.82 0.57 3.59
CA LEU A 341 -7.40 0.21 3.56
C LEU A 341 -7.13 -1.24 3.98
N ARG A 342 -8.18 -2.03 4.25
CA ARG A 342 -8.10 -3.47 4.52
C ARG A 342 -7.15 -3.82 5.66
N HIS A 343 -7.18 -3.05 6.75
CA HIS A 343 -6.52 -3.46 7.98
C HIS A 343 -7.07 -4.82 8.45
N SER A 344 -6.23 -5.69 9.02
CA SER A 344 -6.65 -7.05 9.36
C SER A 344 -7.70 -7.07 10.49
N TYR A 345 -7.66 -6.04 11.33
CA TYR A 345 -8.54 -5.88 12.47
C TYR A 345 -8.98 -4.42 12.64
N ILE A 346 -10.27 -4.25 12.95
CA ILE A 346 -10.90 -3.03 13.46
C ILE A 346 -11.88 -3.43 14.57
N GLU A 347 -11.95 -2.65 15.65
CA GLU A 347 -12.90 -2.91 16.73
C GLU A 347 -14.32 -2.54 16.29
N LEU A 348 -15.20 -3.54 16.23
CA LEU A 348 -16.61 -3.35 15.85
C LEU A 348 -17.54 -3.57 17.05
N THR A 349 -18.28 -2.52 17.37
CA THR A 349 -19.37 -2.55 18.35
C THR A 349 -20.67 -2.13 17.69
N ALA A 350 -21.81 -2.56 18.23
CA ALA A 350 -23.11 -2.20 17.69
C ALA A 350 -23.36 -0.67 17.60
N PRO A 351 -23.00 0.16 18.60
CA PRO A 351 -23.09 1.61 18.48
C PRO A 351 -22.20 2.19 17.38
N MET A 352 -20.99 1.64 17.21
CA MET A 352 -20.05 2.10 16.18
C MET A 352 -20.56 1.75 14.77
N LEU A 353 -21.08 0.55 14.57
CA LEU A 353 -21.72 0.14 13.31
C LEU A 353 -22.94 1.00 12.99
N LEU A 354 -23.76 1.33 13.99
CA LEU A 354 -24.87 2.27 13.79
C LEU A 354 -24.36 3.64 13.34
N LYS A 355 -23.28 4.14 13.95
CA LYS A 355 -22.70 5.42 13.57
C LYS A 355 -22.15 5.40 12.15
N MET A 356 -21.42 4.35 11.79
CA MET A 356 -20.92 4.11 10.42
C MET A 356 -22.06 4.07 9.40
N LEU A 357 -23.17 3.42 9.72
CA LEU A 357 -24.37 3.39 8.86
C LEU A 357 -25.00 4.77 8.67
N GLU A 358 -24.95 5.60 9.71
CA GLU A 358 -25.50 6.96 9.67
C GLU A 358 -24.68 7.89 8.77
N ILE A 359 -23.35 7.79 8.83
CA ILE A 359 -22.43 8.64 8.06
C ILE A 359 -22.16 8.12 6.64
N ASP A 360 -22.37 6.83 6.37
CA ASP A 360 -22.19 6.30 5.02
C ASP A 360 -23.30 6.79 4.08
N ASP A 361 -22.96 7.75 3.23
CA ASP A 361 -23.79 8.33 2.18
C ASP A 361 -23.48 7.77 0.79
N SER A 362 -22.55 6.83 0.69
CA SER A 362 -22.15 6.24 -0.58
C SER A 362 -23.28 5.44 -1.24
N ASP A 363 -23.27 5.43 -2.57
CA ASP A 363 -24.25 4.69 -3.36
C ASP A 363 -24.24 3.22 -2.98
N GLY A 364 -25.35 2.78 -2.42
CA GLY A 364 -25.48 1.41 -1.98
C GLY A 364 -24.67 1.02 -0.74
N LEU A 365 -24.23 1.96 0.08
CA LEU A 365 -23.51 1.71 1.34
C LEU A 365 -22.17 1.00 1.12
N MET A 366 -21.42 1.37 0.08
CA MET A 366 -20.14 0.76 -0.27
C MET A 366 -19.13 0.79 0.88
N ARG A 367 -19.09 1.90 1.65
CA ARG A 367 -18.17 2.02 2.79
C ARG A 367 -18.57 1.06 3.92
N PHE A 368 -19.86 0.96 4.22
CA PHE A 368 -20.37 0.01 5.21
C PHE A 368 -20.18 -1.44 4.78
N VAL A 369 -20.32 -1.75 3.48
CA VAL A 369 -20.08 -3.11 2.95
C VAL A 369 -18.65 -3.57 3.26
N GLN A 370 -17.65 -2.69 3.12
CA GLN A 370 -16.26 -3.00 3.48
C GLN A 370 -16.10 -3.34 4.98
N VAL A 371 -16.85 -2.66 5.86
CA VAL A 371 -16.89 -2.98 7.29
C VAL A 371 -17.62 -4.30 7.54
N ALA A 372 -18.72 -4.55 6.84
CA ALA A 372 -19.48 -5.78 6.99
C ALA A 372 -18.64 -7.02 6.63
N ASP A 373 -17.62 -6.89 5.76
CA ASP A 373 -16.69 -7.97 5.40
C ASP A 373 -15.79 -8.46 6.54
N TYR A 374 -15.77 -7.80 7.69
CA TYR A 374 -15.12 -8.32 8.90
C TYR A 374 -15.92 -9.42 9.59
N PHE A 375 -17.23 -9.49 9.33
CA PHE A 375 -18.07 -10.59 9.81
C PHE A 375 -17.83 -11.87 9.00
N GLY A 376 -17.92 -13.02 9.66
CA GLY A 376 -17.74 -14.33 9.04
C GLY A 376 -16.35 -14.63 8.45
N ARG A 377 -15.32 -13.85 8.79
CA ARG A 377 -13.93 -14.17 8.40
C ARG A 377 -13.44 -15.42 9.13
N ALA A 378 -12.60 -16.20 8.44
CA ALA A 378 -11.92 -17.36 9.01
C ALA A 378 -11.12 -16.96 10.27
N GLY A 379 -11.18 -17.80 11.31
CA GLY A 379 -10.52 -17.56 12.59
C GLY A 379 -11.25 -16.60 13.55
N GLY A 380 -12.37 -15.98 13.13
CA GLY A 380 -13.19 -15.14 14.02
C GLY A 380 -14.05 -15.95 15.01
N ASP A 381 -14.28 -15.40 16.21
CA ASP A 381 -15.20 -16.00 17.18
C ASP A 381 -16.66 -15.81 16.73
N VAL A 382 -17.29 -16.91 16.30
CA VAL A 382 -18.66 -16.96 15.79
C VAL A 382 -19.63 -16.28 16.75
N ARG A 383 -19.50 -16.54 18.06
CA ARG A 383 -20.43 -16.00 19.06
C ARG A 383 -20.32 -14.48 19.18
N SER A 384 -19.10 -13.94 19.19
CA SER A 384 -18.85 -12.50 19.24
C SER A 384 -19.39 -11.81 17.99
N HIS A 385 -19.14 -12.38 16.80
CA HIS A 385 -19.66 -11.86 15.54
C HIS A 385 -21.19 -11.80 15.53
N VAL A 386 -21.85 -12.91 15.88
CA VAL A 386 -23.33 -12.96 15.91
C VAL A 386 -23.90 -12.01 16.97
N LYS A 387 -23.26 -11.90 18.14
CA LYS A 387 -23.69 -10.99 19.20
C LYS A 387 -23.62 -9.52 18.77
N THR A 388 -22.50 -9.10 18.19
CA THR A 388 -22.33 -7.71 17.72
C THR A 388 -23.30 -7.40 16.58
N ALA A 389 -23.47 -8.33 15.63
CA ALA A 389 -24.38 -8.19 14.50
C ALA A 389 -25.85 -8.07 14.95
N ALA A 390 -26.28 -8.92 15.88
CA ALA A 390 -27.64 -8.91 16.41
C ALA A 390 -27.94 -7.61 17.17
N ALA A 391 -27.02 -7.18 18.03
CA ALA A 391 -27.14 -5.91 18.75
C ALA A 391 -27.18 -4.70 17.80
N PHE A 392 -26.40 -4.72 16.71
CA PHE A 392 -26.45 -3.70 15.67
C PHE A 392 -27.82 -3.67 14.98
N ALA A 393 -28.33 -4.84 14.56
CA ALA A 393 -29.61 -4.92 13.85
C ALA A 393 -30.74 -4.34 14.71
N SER A 394 -30.85 -4.72 15.99
CA SER A 394 -31.87 -4.16 16.89
C SER A 394 -31.75 -2.64 17.03
N LEU A 395 -30.53 -2.11 17.19
CA LEU A 395 -30.32 -0.66 17.27
C LEU A 395 -30.67 0.07 15.96
N ALA A 396 -30.35 -0.53 14.81
CA ALA A 396 -30.57 0.07 13.50
C ALA A 396 -32.06 0.06 13.11
N PHE A 397 -32.78 -1.03 13.39
CA PHE A 397 -34.22 -1.13 13.12
C PHE A 397 -35.04 -0.24 14.05
N ALA A 398 -34.64 -0.09 15.32
CA ALA A 398 -35.26 0.86 16.24
C ALA A 398 -35.17 2.32 15.75
N ARG A 399 -34.18 2.65 14.91
CA ARG A 399 -34.07 3.97 14.27
C ARG A 399 -34.91 4.01 12.99
N GLY A 400 -36.23 4.16 13.11
CA GLY A 400 -37.16 4.11 11.97
C GLY A 400 -36.77 4.93 10.72
N ARG A 401 -36.07 6.08 10.89
CA ARG A 401 -35.52 6.89 9.80
C ARG A 401 -34.48 6.17 8.92
N LEU A 402 -33.83 5.14 9.46
CA LEU A 402 -32.78 4.36 8.80
C LEU A 402 -33.29 3.03 8.24
N ARG A 403 -34.59 2.73 8.29
CA ARG A 403 -35.15 1.39 8.01
C ARG A 403 -34.61 0.73 6.74
N GLN A 404 -34.51 1.48 5.63
CA GLN A 404 -33.98 0.96 4.37
C GLN A 404 -32.47 0.67 4.46
N LYS A 405 -31.68 1.61 5.02
CA LYS A 405 -30.25 1.42 5.28
C LYS A 405 -30.00 0.24 6.23
N ALA A 406 -30.75 0.16 7.32
CA ALA A 406 -30.69 -0.90 8.32
C ALA A 406 -30.97 -2.28 7.71
N SER A 407 -31.99 -2.37 6.85
CA SER A 407 -32.30 -3.59 6.10
C SER A 407 -31.13 -3.99 5.20
N LYS A 408 -30.58 -3.06 4.40
CA LYS A 408 -29.46 -3.36 3.50
C LYS A 408 -28.20 -3.81 4.27
N ALA A 409 -27.83 -3.05 5.30
CA ALA A 409 -26.67 -3.32 6.14
C ALA A 409 -26.77 -4.66 6.88
N THR A 410 -27.95 -4.96 7.45
CA THR A 410 -28.20 -6.23 8.14
C THR A 410 -28.13 -7.39 7.15
N GLY A 411 -28.68 -7.24 5.95
CA GLY A 411 -28.57 -8.23 4.88
C GLY A 411 -27.12 -8.54 4.52
N GLN A 412 -26.27 -7.53 4.38
CA GLN A 412 -24.84 -7.72 4.10
C GLN A 412 -24.12 -8.47 5.23
N ILE A 413 -24.39 -8.11 6.48
CA ILE A 413 -23.78 -8.78 7.64
C ILE A 413 -24.24 -10.25 7.70
N LEU A 414 -25.53 -10.54 7.45
CA LEU A 414 -26.04 -11.92 7.43
C LEU A 414 -25.37 -12.76 6.32
N THR A 415 -25.24 -12.21 5.10
CA THR A 415 -24.52 -12.86 4.00
C THR A 415 -23.08 -13.19 4.38
N ASN A 416 -22.44 -12.33 5.16
CA ASN A 416 -21.07 -12.56 5.59
C ASN A 416 -20.99 -13.56 6.75
N LEU A 417 -21.90 -13.51 7.73
CA LEU A 417 -21.94 -14.44 8.85
C LEU A 417 -22.08 -15.91 8.41
N ILE A 418 -22.82 -16.19 7.34
CA ILE A 418 -23.01 -17.57 6.85
C ILE A 418 -21.77 -18.16 6.15
N ARG A 419 -20.66 -17.42 6.06
CA ARG A 419 -19.37 -17.90 5.54
C ARG A 419 -18.62 -18.82 6.53
N PHE A 420 -19.07 -18.92 7.79
CA PHE A 420 -18.48 -19.86 8.75
C PHE A 420 -18.76 -21.31 8.33
N GLU A 421 -17.75 -21.97 7.76
CA GLU A 421 -17.88 -23.32 7.17
C GLU A 421 -18.29 -24.40 8.19
N ASP A 422 -17.86 -24.26 9.45
CA ASP A 422 -18.06 -25.26 10.51
C ASP A 422 -19.38 -25.11 11.28
N ILE A 423 -20.23 -24.13 10.93
CA ILE A 423 -21.45 -23.82 11.68
C ILE A 423 -22.67 -23.92 10.76
N GLN A 424 -23.68 -24.65 11.21
CA GLN A 424 -24.92 -24.77 10.45
C GLN A 424 -25.64 -23.42 10.37
N LEU A 425 -26.19 -23.12 9.19
CA LEU A 425 -27.01 -21.94 8.92
C LEU A 425 -28.05 -21.68 10.03
N LYS A 426 -28.78 -22.73 10.46
CA LYS A 426 -29.80 -22.59 11.51
C LYS A 426 -29.23 -22.10 12.84
N ASP A 427 -28.02 -22.50 13.19
CA ASP A 427 -27.45 -22.18 14.51
C ASP A 427 -27.01 -20.71 14.55
N ILE A 428 -26.44 -20.21 13.44
CA ILE A 428 -26.11 -18.79 13.26
C ILE A 428 -27.38 -17.94 13.33
N LEU A 429 -28.39 -18.26 12.52
CA LEU A 429 -29.59 -17.42 12.41
C LEU A 429 -30.48 -17.49 13.65
N ASN A 430 -30.62 -18.65 14.29
CA ASN A 430 -31.38 -18.76 15.53
C ASN A 430 -30.68 -18.02 16.66
N LEU A 431 -29.35 -18.10 16.74
CA LEU A 431 -28.58 -17.32 17.71
C LEU A 431 -28.74 -15.82 17.44
N PHE A 432 -28.64 -15.40 16.18
CA PHE A 432 -28.81 -14.00 15.77
C PHE A 432 -30.19 -13.46 16.16
N ALA A 433 -31.27 -14.13 15.73
CA ALA A 433 -32.64 -13.70 16.02
C ALA A 433 -32.93 -13.66 17.53
N ARG A 434 -32.47 -14.67 18.27
CA ARG A 434 -32.61 -14.72 19.73
C ARG A 434 -31.85 -13.60 20.43
N LEU A 435 -30.63 -13.27 19.98
CA LEU A 435 -29.83 -12.20 20.59
C LEU A 435 -30.33 -10.80 20.21
N ALA A 436 -30.96 -10.67 19.03
CA ALA A 436 -31.55 -9.41 18.62
C ALA A 436 -32.79 -9.08 19.47
N ASP A 437 -33.56 -10.10 19.84
CA ASP A 437 -34.79 -10.00 20.67
C ASP A 437 -35.76 -8.92 20.14
N ASP A 438 -35.85 -8.84 18.81
CA ASP A 438 -36.65 -7.84 18.09
C ASP A 438 -37.51 -8.56 17.03
N PRO A 439 -38.86 -8.46 17.12
CA PRO A 439 -39.76 -9.07 16.15
C PRO A 439 -39.57 -8.55 14.73
N GLU A 440 -39.19 -7.28 14.55
CA GLU A 440 -38.97 -6.69 13.23
C GLU A 440 -37.71 -7.25 12.58
N VAL A 441 -36.64 -7.41 13.36
CA VAL A 441 -35.41 -8.09 12.92
C VAL A 441 -35.69 -9.56 12.59
N THR A 442 -36.48 -10.25 13.41
CA THR A 442 -36.85 -11.66 13.17
C THR A 442 -37.63 -11.81 11.86
N ASN A 443 -38.61 -10.93 11.63
CA ASN A 443 -39.37 -10.90 10.37
C ASN A 443 -38.47 -10.58 9.17
N TYR A 444 -37.51 -9.66 9.34
CA TYR A 444 -36.52 -9.36 8.31
C TYR A 444 -35.67 -10.59 7.97
N VAL A 445 -35.15 -11.33 8.96
CA VAL A 445 -34.35 -12.56 8.75
C VAL A 445 -35.16 -13.60 7.96
N ALA A 446 -36.43 -13.81 8.29
CA ALA A 446 -37.30 -14.72 7.54
C ALA A 446 -37.50 -14.27 6.08
N GLY A 447 -37.66 -12.96 5.84
CA GLY A 447 -37.73 -12.39 4.49
C GLY A 447 -36.42 -12.56 3.72
N TRP A 448 -35.29 -12.31 4.38
CA TRP A 448 -33.95 -12.45 3.82
C TRP A 448 -33.64 -13.90 3.41
N LEU A 449 -34.01 -14.88 4.24
CA LEU A 449 -33.88 -16.31 3.93
C LEU A 449 -34.64 -16.69 2.65
N ARG A 450 -35.86 -16.18 2.47
CA ARG A 450 -36.64 -16.42 1.24
C ARG A 450 -36.01 -15.74 0.03
N GLY A 451 -35.57 -14.48 0.19
CA GLY A 451 -34.94 -13.72 -0.89
C GLY A 451 -33.61 -14.29 -1.40
N HIS A 452 -32.86 -15.00 -0.54
CA HIS A 452 -31.59 -15.65 -0.89
C HIS A 452 -31.73 -17.15 -1.16
N PHE A 453 -32.95 -17.68 -1.25
CA PHE A 453 -33.24 -19.11 -1.51
C PHE A 453 -32.62 -20.06 -0.46
N LEU A 454 -32.42 -19.60 0.77
CA LEU A 454 -31.82 -20.36 1.87
C LEU A 454 -32.86 -21.02 2.79
N MET A 455 -34.16 -20.72 2.60
CA MET A 455 -35.23 -21.21 3.48
C MET A 455 -35.28 -22.75 3.55
N GLY A 456 -35.18 -23.44 2.42
CA GLY A 456 -35.23 -24.91 2.41
C GLY A 456 -34.04 -25.56 3.12
N VAL A 457 -32.85 -24.95 3.05
CA VAL A 457 -31.66 -25.41 3.79
C VAL A 457 -31.87 -25.23 5.29
N TYR A 458 -32.40 -24.07 5.70
CA TYR A 458 -32.70 -23.79 7.09
C TYR A 458 -33.74 -24.76 7.66
N GLU A 459 -34.86 -24.97 6.96
CA GLU A 459 -35.94 -25.89 7.37
C GLU A 459 -35.42 -27.32 7.53
N ALA A 460 -34.66 -27.83 6.56
CA ALA A 460 -34.07 -29.16 6.62
C ALA A 460 -33.15 -29.34 7.85
N GLN A 461 -32.36 -28.32 8.20
CA GLN A 461 -31.51 -28.37 9.39
C GLN A 461 -32.33 -28.34 10.69
N VAL A 462 -33.44 -27.59 10.73
CA VAL A 462 -34.33 -27.50 11.91
C VAL A 462 -35.06 -28.83 12.13
N GLU A 463 -35.57 -29.44 11.06
CA GLU A 463 -36.21 -30.76 11.11
C GLU A 463 -35.25 -31.84 11.61
N ALA A 464 -34.01 -31.86 11.09
CA ALA A 464 -32.98 -32.81 11.52
C ALA A 464 -32.63 -32.69 13.01
N ALA A 465 -32.69 -31.48 13.58
CA ALA A 465 -32.45 -31.25 15.01
C ALA A 465 -33.65 -31.59 15.91
N SER A 466 -34.86 -31.69 15.34
CA SER A 466 -36.10 -31.98 16.09
C SER A 466 -36.43 -33.48 16.12
N GLY A 467 -35.74 -34.28 15.29
CA GLY A 467 -35.82 -35.75 15.25
C GLY A 467 -34.78 -36.47 16.12
N GLN A 468 -33.93 -35.74 16.85
CA GLN A 468 -33.05 -36.22 17.91
C GLN A 468 -33.65 -35.89 19.26
#